data_AF-A0A258QAB5-F1
#
_entry.id   AF-A0A258QAB5-F1
#
_cell.length_a   1.000
_cell.length_b   1.000
_cell.length_c   1.000
_cell.angle_alpha   90.00
_cell.angle_beta   90.00
_cell.angle_gamma   90.00
#
_symmetry.space_group_name_H-M   'P 1'
#
loop_
_entity.id
_entity.type
_entity.pdbx_description
1 polymer ?
#
loop_
_entity_poly.entity_id
_entity_poly.type
_entity_poly.pdbx_seq_one_letter_code
_entity_poly.pdbx_strand_id
1 'polypeptide(L)' 'AHAPLFLGVDPAAGGFACVINLSGAPILRVAEREQLDEVVDSLPANREAARARWRDYQAAGVKPQHRQIAHVEMDAP' A
#
# COMPACT_ATOMS: atom_id res chain seq x y z
N ALA A 1 -10.67 24.22 -1.31
CA ALA A 1 -11.17 22.90 -0.85
C ALA A 1 -10.07 21.87 -1.14
N HIS A 2 -9.65 21.08 -0.15
CA HIS A 2 -8.77 19.94 -0.41
C HIS A 2 -9.61 18.79 -0.98
N ALA A 3 -9.15 18.18 -2.08
CA ALA A 3 -9.79 16.97 -2.59
C ALA A 3 -9.66 15.85 -1.53
N PRO A 4 -10.74 15.13 -1.21
CA PRO A 4 -10.70 14.06 -0.20
C PRO A 4 -9.85 12.86 -0.65
N LEU A 5 -9.60 12.75 -1.96
CA LEU A 5 -8.77 11.73 -2.58
C LEU A 5 -7.74 12.41 -3.48
N PHE A 6 -6.49 11.98 -3.37
CA PHE A 6 -5.43 12.31 -4.29
C PHE A 6 -5.01 11.05 -5.05
N LEU A 7 -5.03 11.11 -6.38
CA LEU A 7 -4.53 10.07 -7.26
C LEU A 7 -3.31 10.63 -7.98
N GLY A 8 -2.16 10.01 -7.77
CA GLY A 8 -0.91 10.49 -8.33
C GLY A 8 0.15 9.40 -8.37
N VAL A 9 1.25 9.70 -9.05
CA VAL A 9 2.39 8.80 -9.23
C VAL A 9 3.58 9.18 -8.35
N ASP A 10 3.48 10.26 -7.58
CA ASP A 10 4.53 10.73 -6.69
C ASP A 10 4.40 10.06 -5.30
N PRO A 11 5.29 9.11 -4.95
CA PRO A 11 5.27 8.45 -3.64
C PRO A 11 5.65 9.40 -2.49
N ALA A 12 6.28 10.54 -2.82
CA ALA A 12 6.67 11.59 -1.89
C ALA A 12 5.59 12.66 -1.71
N ALA A 13 4.40 12.50 -2.34
CA ALA A 13 3.19 13.24 -1.99
C ALA A 13 2.79 12.85 -0.54
N GLY A 14 3.51 13.43 0.43
CA GLY A 14 3.37 13.17 1.85
C GLY A 14 2.06 13.72 2.41
N GLY A 15 1.84 13.51 3.71
CA GLY A 15 0.75 14.16 4.43
C GLY A 15 -0.61 13.44 4.41
N PHE A 16 -0.76 12.34 3.69
CA PHE A 16 -1.95 11.50 3.78
C PHE A 16 -1.84 10.49 4.95
N ALA A 17 -2.86 10.46 5.80
CA ALA A 17 -2.97 9.49 6.89
C ALA A 17 -3.20 8.07 6.37
N CYS A 18 -3.99 7.92 5.31
CA CYS A 18 -4.31 6.66 4.65
C CYS A 18 -3.74 6.63 3.22
N VAL A 19 -3.06 5.55 2.86
CA VAL A 19 -2.40 5.38 1.55
C VAL A 19 -2.74 4.01 0.96
N ILE A 20 -3.11 3.96 -0.31
CA ILE A 20 -3.17 2.74 -1.11
C ILE A 20 -2.04 2.79 -2.13
N ASN A 21 -1.02 1.96 -1.94
CA ASN A 21 0.15 1.90 -2.81
C ASN A 21 -0.06 0.88 -3.93
N LEU A 22 -0.11 1.37 -5.16
CA LEU A 22 -0.21 0.57 -6.38
C LEU A 22 1.10 0.53 -7.18
N SER A 23 2.15 1.22 -6.71
CA SER A 23 3.39 1.43 -7.47
C SER A 23 4.38 0.26 -7.38
N GLY A 24 4.26 -0.58 -6.37
CA GLY A 24 5.28 -1.59 -6.04
C GLY A 24 6.59 -1.01 -5.47
N ALA A 25 6.70 0.31 -5.31
CA ALA A 25 7.82 0.97 -4.66
C ALA A 25 7.58 1.10 -3.14
N PRO A 26 8.64 1.13 -2.31
CA PRO A 26 8.50 1.37 -0.87
C PRO A 26 7.90 2.75 -0.57
N ILE A 27 7.00 2.83 0.41
CA ILE A 27 6.49 4.10 0.92
C ILE A 27 7.37 4.58 2.07
N LEU A 28 7.84 5.82 1.94
CA LEU A 28 8.62 6.50 2.99
C LEU A 28 7.73 6.88 4.17
N ARG A 29 8.33 6.92 5.37
CA ARG A 29 7.68 7.34 6.62
C ARG A 29 6.42 6.51 6.93
N VAL A 30 6.47 5.20 6.65
CA VAL A 30 5.35 4.27 6.87
C VAL A 30 4.83 4.29 8.33
N ALA A 31 5.72 4.50 9.31
CA ALA A 31 5.36 4.57 10.73
C ALA A 31 4.53 5.82 11.10
N GLU A 32 4.49 6.83 10.22
CA GLU A 32 3.69 8.05 10.40
C GLU A 32 2.31 7.94 9.75
N ARG A 33 2.01 6.81 9.08
CA ARG A 33 0.71 6.57 8.43
C ARG A 33 -0.22 5.87 9.42
N GLU A 34 -1.47 6.26 9.42
CA GLU A 34 -2.53 5.55 10.15
C GLU A 34 -2.85 4.22 9.44
N GLN A 35 -2.88 4.24 8.10
CA GLN A 35 -3.13 3.06 7.28
C GLN A 35 -2.31 3.09 5.98
N LEU A 36 -1.65 1.98 5.68
CA LEU A 36 -0.98 1.74 4.40
C LEU A 36 -1.42 0.37 3.88
N ASP A 37 -2.12 0.36 2.76
CA ASP A 37 -2.45 -0.86 2.03
C ASP A 37 -1.59 -0.95 0.77
N GLU A 38 -0.98 -2.10 0.53
CA GLU A 38 -0.31 -2.39 -0.74
C GLU A 38 -1.06 -3.47 -1.49
N VAL A 39 -1.28 -3.23 -2.79
CA VAL A 39 -1.81 -4.27 -3.68
C VAL A 39 -0.62 -5.04 -4.26
N VAL A 40 -0.61 -6.35 -4.00
CA VAL A 40 0.42 -7.26 -4.51
C VAL A 40 -0.26 -8.21 -5.49
N ASP A 41 0.19 -8.18 -6.74
CA ASP A 41 -0.36 -9.08 -7.76
C ASP A 41 0.15 -10.53 -7.59
N SER A 42 -0.34 -11.42 -8.46
CA SER A 42 0.00 -12.83 -8.44
C SER A 42 1.34 -13.17 -9.09
N LEU A 43 2.04 -12.21 -9.72
CA LEU A 43 3.30 -12.46 -10.42
C LEU A 43 4.40 -12.81 -9.41
N PRO A 44 5.18 -13.88 -9.63
CA PRO A 44 6.21 -14.32 -8.68
C PRO A 44 7.23 -13.22 -8.31
N ALA A 45 7.71 -12.47 -9.30
CA ALA A 45 8.67 -11.38 -9.09
C ALA A 45 8.11 -10.27 -8.18
N ASN A 46 6.84 -9.91 -8.35
CA ASN A 46 6.18 -8.87 -7.57
C ASN A 46 5.90 -9.33 -6.14
N ARG A 47 5.63 -10.63 -5.94
CA ARG A 47 5.54 -11.24 -4.60
C ARG A 47 6.88 -11.24 -3.87
N GLU A 48 7.98 -11.51 -4.56
CA GLU A 48 9.32 -11.44 -3.95
C GLU A 48 9.69 -10.01 -3.56
N ALA A 49 9.44 -9.03 -4.43
CA ALA A 49 9.62 -7.63 -4.12
C ALA A 49 8.75 -7.19 -2.92
N ALA A 50 7.49 -7.64 -2.87
CA ALA A 50 6.60 -7.36 -1.74
C ALA A 50 7.10 -7.97 -0.42
N ARG A 51 7.68 -9.17 -0.44
CA ARG A 51 8.32 -9.77 0.74
C ARG A 51 9.55 -9.00 1.21
N ALA A 52 10.29 -8.38 0.29
CA ALA A 52 11.40 -7.50 0.66
C ALA A 52 10.85 -6.27 1.40
N ARG A 53 9.89 -5.55 0.82
CA ARG A 53 9.26 -4.38 1.44
C ARG A 53 8.59 -4.71 2.79
N TRP A 54 7.95 -5.87 2.88
CA TRP A 54 7.38 -6.36 4.14
C TRP A 54 8.41 -6.42 5.27
N ARG A 55 9.62 -6.94 4.98
CA ARG A 55 10.72 -6.99 5.95
C ARG A 55 11.22 -5.59 6.31
N ASP A 56 11.30 -4.70 5.34
CA ASP A 56 11.71 -3.31 5.58
C ASP A 56 10.70 -2.59 6.49
N TYR A 57 9.40 -2.80 6.29
CA TYR A 57 8.36 -2.25 7.14
C TYR A 57 8.41 -2.84 8.56
N GLN A 58 8.64 -4.14 8.70
CA GLN A 58 8.86 -4.76 10.02
C GLN A 58 10.08 -4.17 10.73
N ALA A 59 11.19 -3.97 10.01
CA ALA A 59 12.40 -3.36 10.57
C ALA A 59 12.17 -1.90 11.01
N ALA A 60 11.25 -1.19 10.34
CA ALA A 60 10.80 0.15 10.73
C ALA A 60 9.79 0.16 11.90
N GLY A 61 9.51 -0.99 12.53
CA GLY A 61 8.62 -1.11 13.68
C GLY A 61 7.14 -1.26 13.33
N VAL A 62 6.80 -1.39 12.04
CA VAL A 62 5.41 -1.61 11.59
C VAL A 62 5.04 -3.08 11.82
N LYS A 63 3.76 -3.34 12.09
CA LYS A 63 3.19 -4.69 12.17
C LYS A 63 2.29 -4.95 10.96
N PRO A 64 2.86 -5.23 9.78
CA PRO A 64 2.09 -5.45 8.57
C PRO A 64 1.17 -6.67 8.70
N GLN A 65 0.01 -6.59 8.05
CA GLN A 65 -0.98 -7.67 7.98
C GLN A 65 -1.18 -8.08 6.53
N HIS A 66 -1.41 -9.37 6.31
CA HIS A 66 -1.74 -9.90 4.99
C HIS A 66 -3.24 -10.17 4.94
N ARG A 67 -3.92 -9.63 3.93
CA ARG A 67 -5.33 -9.88 3.66
C ARG A 67 -5.46 -10.36 2.23
N GLN A 68 -6.22 -11.44 2.03
CA GLN A 68 -6.57 -11.94 0.72
C GLN A 68 -8.00 -11.52 0.40
N ILE A 69 -8.18 -10.75 -0.67
CA ILE A 69 -9.50 -10.42 -1.21
C ILE A 69 -9.82 -11.52 -2.22
N ALA A 70 -10.69 -12.47 -1.84
CA ALA A 70 -11.01 -13.62 -2.69
C ALA A 70 -11.96 -13.26 -3.84
N HIS A 71 -12.87 -12.31 -3.61
CA HIS A 71 -13.89 -11.88 -4.55
C HIS A 71 -14.34 -10.47 -4.20
N VAL A 72 -14.66 -9.66 -5.21
CA VAL A 72 -15.37 -8.39 -5.06
C VAL A 72 -16.67 -8.55 -5.83
N GLU A 73 -17.80 -8.52 -5.14
CA GLU A 73 -19.09 -8.45 -5.83
C GLU A 73 -19.19 -7.09 -6.51
N MET A 74 -19.39 -7.11 -7.83
CA MET A 74 -19.76 -5.90 -8.54
C MET A 74 -21.27 -5.70 -8.38
N ASP A 75 -21.68 -4.58 -7.80
CA ASP A 75 -23.09 -4.17 -7.86
C ASP A 75 -23.48 -4.08 -9.35
N ALA A 76 -24.63 -4.67 -9.68
CA ALA A 76 -25.19 -4.57 -11.02
C ALA A 76 -25.49 -3.08 -11.34
N PRO A 77 -25.23 -2.63 -12.58
CA PRO A 77 -25.39 -1.23 -12.98
C PRO A 77 -26.82 -0.70 -12.81
#